data_AF-A0A957ZTE7-F1
#
_entry.id   AF-A0A957ZTE7-F1
#
_cell.length_a   1.000
_cell.length_b   1.000
_cell.length_c   1.000
_cell.angle_alpha   90.00
_cell.angle_beta   90.00
_cell.angle_gamma   90.00
#
_symmetry.space_group_name_H-M   'P 1'
#
loop_
_entity.id
_entity.type
_entity.pdbx_description
1 polymer ?
#
loop_
_entity_poly.entity_id
_entity_poly.type
_entity_poly.pdbx_seq_one_letter_code
_entity_poly.pdbx_strand_id
1 'polypeptide(L)'
;ALQRDPRLLLGHPSPFLAALIAHSCVDESVDHDALLRAMLDQLPPEGAVDPADYDDAVARGYLIRGVRTALWRDAAYSRQHFARAAALGGTVDAPFLARVTAQLLAYEAELGTAAAQAALARLADAMAPLGTPHEVRRLKGSLALNRAFQDFHAGNFTAVPSGVVRATAHNPTYLGNRGALSILLRSVVANVRPGRA
;
A
#
# COMPACT_ATOMS: atom_id res chain seq x y z
N ALA A 1 23.64 11.33 -11.55
CA ALA A 1 23.22 11.06 -10.15
C ALA A 1 23.80 9.75 -9.64
N LEU A 2 23.67 8.64 -10.38
CA LEU A 2 24.16 7.31 -9.96
C LEU A 2 25.66 7.25 -9.62
N GLN A 3 26.53 7.90 -10.40
CA GLN A 3 27.97 8.00 -10.08
C GLN A 3 28.27 8.78 -8.80
N ARG A 4 27.33 9.61 -8.32
CA ARG A 4 27.51 10.44 -7.11
C ARG A 4 26.99 9.77 -5.85
N ASP A 5 26.04 8.85 -5.97
CA ASP A 5 25.54 8.06 -4.84
C ASP A 5 25.22 6.61 -5.27
N PRO A 6 26.21 5.70 -5.21
CA PRO A 6 26.02 4.31 -5.60
C PRO A 6 25.03 3.55 -4.70
N ARG A 7 24.68 4.09 -3.53
CA ARG A 7 23.69 3.46 -2.63
C ARG A 7 22.29 3.42 -3.25
N LEU A 8 22.02 4.25 -4.27
CA LEU A 8 20.77 4.22 -5.03
C LEU A 8 20.57 2.93 -5.83
N LEU A 9 21.65 2.18 -6.08
CA LEU A 9 21.64 0.91 -6.79
C LEU A 9 21.60 -0.31 -5.84
N LEU A 10 21.68 -0.09 -4.52
CA LEU A 10 21.70 -1.17 -3.54
C LEU A 10 20.29 -1.57 -3.10
N GLY A 11 20.09 -2.87 -2.86
CA GLY A 11 18.83 -3.44 -2.37
C GLY A 11 17.94 -4.03 -3.48
N HIS A 12 16.88 -4.72 -3.07
CA HIS A 12 15.95 -5.42 -3.98
C HIS A 12 14.49 -5.05 -3.67
N PRO A 13 13.79 -4.28 -4.54
CA PRO A 13 14.38 -3.50 -5.63
C PRO A 13 15.19 -2.32 -5.07
N SER A 14 16.23 -1.89 -5.80
CA SER A 14 17.00 -0.71 -5.44
C SER A 14 16.11 0.55 -5.46
N PRO A 15 16.41 1.60 -4.66
CA PRO A 15 15.66 2.85 -4.68
C PRO A 15 15.52 3.45 -6.08
N PHE A 16 16.56 3.31 -6.91
CA PHE A 16 16.55 3.74 -8.29
C PHE A 16 15.54 2.94 -9.14
N LEU A 17 15.60 1.61 -9.10
CA LEU A 17 14.65 0.76 -9.83
C LEU A 17 13.22 0.97 -9.34
N ALA A 18 13.01 1.13 -8.04
CA ALA A 18 11.71 1.47 -7.46
C ALA A 18 11.14 2.79 -8.01
N ALA A 19 11.99 3.78 -8.25
CA ALA A 19 11.58 5.03 -8.88
C ALA A 19 11.20 4.82 -10.35
N LEU A 20 11.98 4.06 -11.13
CA LEU A 20 11.66 3.77 -12.54
C LEU A 20 10.34 3.02 -12.68
N ILE A 21 10.10 2.00 -11.85
CA ILE A 21 8.83 1.27 -11.80
C ILE A 21 7.66 2.23 -11.52
N ALA A 22 7.82 3.15 -10.56
CA ALA A 22 6.77 4.12 -10.25
C ALA A 22 6.46 5.03 -11.44
N HIS A 23 7.49 5.50 -12.16
CA HIS A 23 7.33 6.36 -13.33
C HIS A 23 6.69 5.63 -14.51
N SER A 24 7.07 4.38 -14.77
CA SER A 24 6.48 3.59 -15.87
C SER A 24 5.00 3.26 -15.63
N CYS A 25 4.53 3.37 -14.38
CA CYS A 25 3.15 3.12 -14.00
C CYS A 25 2.26 4.38 -13.92
N VAL A 26 2.77 5.57 -14.24
CA VAL A 26 2.00 6.82 -14.12
C VAL A 26 0.90 6.92 -15.17
N ASP A 27 1.23 6.61 -16.43
CA ASP A 27 0.30 6.65 -17.56
C ASP A 27 -0.26 5.24 -17.83
N GLU A 28 -1.56 5.07 -17.60
CA GLU A 28 -2.26 3.79 -17.78
C GLU A 28 -2.51 3.44 -19.26
N SER A 29 -2.30 4.38 -20.20
CA SER A 29 -2.47 4.15 -21.64
C SER A 29 -1.24 3.49 -22.29
N VAL A 30 -0.08 3.57 -21.63
CA VAL A 30 1.18 2.99 -22.10
C VAL A 30 1.39 1.62 -21.47
N ASP A 31 2.05 0.70 -22.16
CA ASP A 31 2.53 -0.53 -21.56
C ASP A 31 3.71 -0.23 -20.61
N HIS A 32 3.56 -0.45 -19.30
CA HIS A 32 4.64 -0.13 -18.34
C HIS A 32 5.84 -1.04 -18.50
N ASP A 33 5.67 -2.26 -18.99
CA ASP A 33 6.75 -3.21 -19.20
C ASP A 33 7.67 -2.67 -20.31
N ALA A 34 7.08 -2.37 -21.48
CA ALA A 34 7.79 -1.76 -22.60
C ALA A 34 8.43 -0.42 -22.22
N LEU A 35 7.72 0.43 -21.47
CA LEU A 35 8.25 1.72 -21.02
C LEU A 35 9.40 1.55 -20.01
N LEU A 36 9.28 0.62 -19.05
CA LEU A 36 10.34 0.32 -18.10
C LEU A 36 11.58 -0.21 -18.84
N ARG A 37 11.39 -1.12 -19.80
CA ARG A 37 12.48 -1.61 -20.65
C ARG A 37 13.20 -0.48 -21.36
N ALA A 38 12.45 0.39 -22.03
CA ALA A 38 13.01 1.54 -22.74
C ALA A 38 13.75 2.52 -21.81
N MET A 39 13.32 2.66 -20.55
CA MET A 39 14.05 3.44 -19.55
C MET A 39 15.36 2.76 -19.14
N LEU A 40 15.37 1.45 -18.97
CA LEU A 40 16.55 0.68 -18.58
C LEU A 40 17.60 0.58 -19.70
N ASP A 41 17.16 0.44 -20.95
CA ASP A 41 18.06 0.37 -22.12
C ASP A 41 18.80 1.71 -22.36
N GLN A 42 18.33 2.82 -21.76
CA GLN A 42 19.01 4.13 -21.79
C GLN A 42 20.07 4.30 -20.69
N LEU A 43 20.21 3.33 -19.79
CA LEU A 43 21.15 3.43 -18.68
C LEU A 43 22.58 3.10 -19.11
N PRO A 44 23.58 3.75 -18.49
CA PRO A 44 24.96 3.34 -18.69
C PRO A 44 25.20 1.94 -18.09
N PRO A 45 26.26 1.22 -18.49
CA PRO A 45 26.51 -0.16 -18.05
C PRO A 45 26.52 -0.37 -16.54
N GLU A 46 26.93 0.63 -15.75
CA GLU A 46 26.94 0.58 -14.29
C GLU A 46 25.53 0.60 -13.67
N GLY A 47 24.51 0.97 -14.45
CA GLY A 47 23.10 0.91 -14.08
C GLY A 47 22.37 -0.29 -14.67
N ALA A 48 23.08 -1.26 -15.26
CA ALA A 48 22.47 -2.48 -15.76
C ALA A 48 21.75 -3.22 -14.62
N VAL A 49 20.51 -3.62 -14.89
CA VAL A 49 19.66 -4.33 -13.94
C VAL A 49 19.76 -5.82 -14.21
N ASP A 50 19.84 -6.62 -13.14
CA ASP A 50 19.79 -8.08 -13.25
C ASP A 50 18.46 -8.51 -13.90
N PRO A 51 18.45 -9.44 -14.88
CA PRO A 51 17.22 -9.95 -15.46
C PRO A 51 16.16 -10.40 -14.44
N ALA A 52 16.57 -10.98 -13.30
CA ALA A 52 15.64 -11.37 -12.24
C ALA A 52 15.00 -10.15 -11.55
N ASP A 53 15.79 -9.10 -11.29
CA ASP A 53 15.28 -7.84 -10.74
C ASP A 53 14.33 -7.14 -11.73
N TYR A 54 14.54 -7.33 -13.04
CA TYR A 54 13.63 -6.83 -14.06
C TYR A 54 12.26 -7.53 -14.03
N ASP A 55 12.23 -8.86 -13.98
CA ASP A 55 10.98 -9.61 -13.94
C ASP A 55 10.17 -9.25 -12.67
N ASP A 56 10.85 -9.15 -11.53
CA ASP A 56 10.25 -8.68 -10.28
C ASP A 56 9.73 -7.23 -10.38
N ALA A 57 10.47 -6.36 -11.06
CA ALA A 57 10.08 -4.98 -11.31
C ALA A 57 8.81 -4.87 -12.17
N VAL A 58 8.70 -5.70 -13.21
CA VAL A 58 7.51 -5.76 -14.07
C VAL A 58 6.30 -6.27 -13.28
N ALA A 59 6.47 -7.33 -12.49
CA ALA A 59 5.42 -7.85 -11.60
C ALA A 59 4.95 -6.79 -10.60
N ARG A 60 5.90 -6.05 -10.00
CA ARG A 60 5.61 -4.93 -9.08
C ARG A 60 4.86 -3.80 -9.77
N GLY A 61 5.17 -3.49 -11.02
CA GLY A 61 4.45 -2.50 -11.83
C GLY A 61 2.97 -2.89 -12.01
N TYR A 62 2.69 -4.15 -12.31
CA TYR A 62 1.32 -4.66 -12.38
C TYR A 62 0.59 -4.57 -11.03
N LEU A 63 1.26 -4.82 -9.90
CA LEU A 63 0.65 -4.61 -8.58
C LEU A 63 0.26 -3.13 -8.37
N ILE A 64 1.13 -2.19 -8.74
CA ILE A 64 0.87 -0.75 -8.61
C ILE A 64 -0.32 -0.33 -9.48
N ARG A 65 -0.37 -0.78 -10.74
CA ARG A 65 -1.50 -0.52 -11.64
C ARG A 65 -2.80 -1.17 -11.17
N GLY A 66 -2.72 -2.38 -10.63
CA GLY A 66 -3.86 -3.05 -9.99
C GLY A 66 -4.45 -2.19 -8.86
N VAL A 67 -3.59 -1.61 -8.02
CA VAL A 67 -4.05 -0.72 -6.96
C VAL A 67 -4.72 0.54 -7.51
N ARG A 68 -4.07 1.24 -8.45
CA ARG A 68 -4.61 2.48 -9.04
C ARG A 68 -5.96 2.25 -9.71
N THR A 69 -6.08 1.18 -10.48
CA THR A 69 -7.34 0.84 -11.15
C THR A 69 -8.43 0.42 -10.15
N ALA A 70 -8.08 -0.23 -9.03
CA ALA A 70 -9.06 -0.51 -7.96
C ALA A 70 -9.56 0.76 -7.26
N LEU A 71 -8.70 1.78 -7.12
CA LEU A 71 -9.07 3.06 -6.54
C LEU A 71 -9.95 3.85 -7.51
N TRP A 72 -9.51 4.05 -8.76
CA TRP A 72 -10.06 5.06 -9.66
C TRP A 72 -10.92 4.52 -10.81
N ARG A 73 -10.94 3.20 -11.05
CA ARG A 73 -11.58 2.58 -12.22
C ARG A 73 -12.39 1.33 -11.84
N ASP A 74 -12.78 0.57 -12.86
CA ASP A 74 -13.56 -0.67 -12.72
C ASP A 74 -12.72 -1.83 -12.12
N ALA A 75 -13.38 -2.66 -11.32
CA ALA A 75 -12.80 -3.84 -10.69
C ALA A 75 -12.20 -4.86 -11.69
N ALA A 76 -12.72 -4.93 -12.91
CA ALA A 76 -12.22 -5.81 -13.96
C ALA A 76 -10.77 -5.50 -14.35
N TYR A 77 -10.41 -4.22 -14.51
CA TYR A 77 -9.03 -3.83 -14.83
C TYR A 77 -8.07 -4.15 -13.69
N SER A 78 -8.51 -3.89 -12.44
CA SER A 78 -7.74 -4.27 -11.25
C SER A 78 -7.45 -5.77 -11.23
N ARG A 79 -8.47 -6.61 -11.45
CA ARG A 79 -8.29 -8.07 -11.49
C ARG A 79 -7.31 -8.51 -12.58
N GLN A 80 -7.36 -7.93 -13.77
CA GLN A 80 -6.42 -8.25 -14.86
C GLN A 80 -4.97 -7.95 -14.45
N HIS A 81 -4.72 -6.78 -13.88
CA HIS A 81 -3.37 -6.41 -13.44
C HIS A 81 -2.87 -7.30 -12.30
N PHE A 82 -3.69 -7.59 -11.29
CA PHE A 82 -3.29 -8.49 -10.20
C PHE A 82 -3.08 -9.93 -10.68
N ALA A 83 -3.90 -10.43 -11.62
CA ALA A 83 -3.69 -11.74 -12.23
C ALA A 83 -2.37 -11.79 -13.02
N ARG A 84 -2.03 -10.72 -13.74
CA ARG A 84 -0.76 -10.63 -14.46
C ARG A 84 0.43 -10.55 -13.50
N ALA A 85 0.32 -9.79 -12.41
CA ALA A 85 1.33 -9.78 -11.35
C ALA A 85 1.53 -11.19 -10.77
N ALA A 86 0.44 -11.92 -10.48
CA ALA A 86 0.51 -13.28 -9.96
C ALA A 86 1.19 -14.25 -10.95
N ALA A 87 0.87 -14.14 -12.24
CA ALA A 87 1.49 -14.95 -13.29
C ALA A 87 3.01 -14.71 -13.43
N LEU A 88 3.49 -13.52 -13.02
CA LEU A 88 4.90 -13.15 -13.00
C LEU A 88 5.56 -13.39 -11.63
N GLY A 89 4.90 -14.09 -10.70
CA GLY A 89 5.45 -14.36 -9.37
C GLY A 89 5.46 -13.16 -8.42
N GLY A 90 4.71 -12.10 -8.73
CA GLY A 90 4.64 -10.88 -7.92
C GLY A 90 4.21 -11.15 -6.48
N THR A 91 4.85 -10.45 -5.54
CA THR A 91 4.62 -10.64 -4.10
C THR A 91 4.04 -9.39 -3.44
N VAL A 92 3.16 -9.63 -2.47
CA VAL A 92 2.56 -8.58 -1.62
C VAL A 92 3.36 -8.50 -0.33
N ASP A 93 4.34 -7.61 -0.30
CA ASP A 93 5.20 -7.41 0.86
C ASP A 93 4.69 -6.28 1.78
N ALA A 94 5.33 -6.15 2.96
CA ALA A 94 4.96 -5.11 3.92
C ALA A 94 5.15 -3.68 3.39
N PRO A 95 6.26 -3.33 2.69
CA PRO A 95 6.39 -2.02 2.06
C PRO A 95 5.28 -1.68 1.05
N PHE A 96 4.86 -2.65 0.24
CA PHE A 96 3.76 -2.50 -0.69
C PHE A 96 2.45 -2.23 0.05
N LEU A 97 2.11 -3.05 1.05
CA LEU A 97 0.90 -2.82 1.85
C LEU A 97 0.88 -1.46 2.55
N ALA A 98 2.03 -0.98 3.05
CA ALA A 98 2.13 0.35 3.65
C ALA A 98 1.78 1.44 2.63
N ARG A 99 2.29 1.32 1.39
CA ARG A 99 1.95 2.23 0.29
C ARG A 99 0.47 2.17 -0.09
N VAL A 100 -0.11 0.98 -0.21
CA VAL A 100 -1.55 0.81 -0.49
C VAL A 100 -2.40 1.42 0.62
N THR A 101 -1.99 1.24 1.89
CA THR A 101 -2.68 1.85 3.04
C THR A 101 -2.66 3.37 2.94
N ALA A 102 -1.51 3.98 2.63
CA ALA A 102 -1.39 5.42 2.46
C ALA A 102 -2.27 5.95 1.31
N GLN A 103 -2.31 5.24 0.18
CA GLN A 103 -3.17 5.62 -0.95
C GLN A 103 -4.66 5.51 -0.60
N LEU A 104 -5.09 4.48 0.14
CA LEU A 104 -6.47 4.35 0.61
C LEU A 104 -6.86 5.47 1.57
N LEU A 105 -5.95 5.92 2.45
CA LEU A 105 -6.21 7.04 3.35
C LEU A 105 -6.31 8.38 2.60
N ALA A 106 -5.45 8.59 1.59
CA ALA A 106 -5.55 9.76 0.71
C ALA A 106 -6.87 9.75 -0.07
N TYR A 107 -7.21 8.60 -0.66
CA TYR A 107 -8.47 8.39 -1.37
C TYR A 107 -9.70 8.60 -0.47
N GLU A 108 -9.64 8.18 0.79
CA GLU A 108 -10.67 8.45 1.80
C GLU A 108 -10.79 9.94 2.13
N ALA A 109 -9.67 10.65 2.25
CA ALA A 109 -9.69 12.09 2.51
C ALA A 109 -10.34 12.87 1.36
N GLU A 110 -10.15 12.41 0.12
CA GLU A 110 -10.70 13.05 -1.08
C GLU A 110 -12.16 12.67 -1.38
N LEU A 111 -12.54 11.39 -1.19
CA LEU A 111 -13.83 10.85 -1.65
C LEU A 111 -14.72 10.27 -0.53
N GLY A 112 -14.23 10.31 0.71
CA GLY A 112 -14.94 9.86 1.90
C GLY A 112 -14.81 8.37 2.21
N THR A 113 -15.21 8.03 3.44
CA THR A 113 -15.05 6.67 4.01
C THR A 113 -15.77 5.59 3.22
N ALA A 114 -16.97 5.86 2.70
CA ALA A 114 -17.75 4.88 1.94
C ALA A 114 -17.03 4.48 0.63
N ALA A 115 -16.50 5.46 -0.10
CA ALA A 115 -15.75 5.23 -1.32
C ALA A 115 -14.48 4.42 -1.04
N ALA A 116 -13.74 4.76 0.02
CA ALA A 116 -12.54 4.03 0.41
C ALA A 116 -12.82 2.58 0.85
N GLN A 117 -13.94 2.32 1.53
CA GLN A 117 -14.36 0.96 1.87
C GLN A 117 -14.73 0.15 0.63
N ALA A 118 -15.42 0.75 -0.34
CA ALA A 118 -15.69 0.11 -1.62
C ALA A 118 -14.38 -0.22 -2.37
N ALA A 119 -13.42 0.70 -2.38
CA ALA A 119 -12.11 0.48 -2.99
C ALA A 119 -11.31 -0.63 -2.29
N LEU A 120 -11.33 -0.67 -0.95
CA LEU A 120 -10.72 -1.75 -0.17
C LEU A 120 -11.35 -3.12 -0.47
N ALA A 121 -12.67 -3.18 -0.66
CA ALA A 121 -13.35 -4.41 -1.05
C ALA A 121 -12.92 -4.87 -2.45
N ARG A 122 -12.83 -3.95 -3.42
CA ARG A 122 -12.31 -4.24 -4.77
C ARG A 122 -10.86 -4.73 -4.74
N LEU A 123 -10.00 -4.09 -3.94
CA LEU A 123 -8.61 -4.53 -3.74
C LEU A 123 -8.55 -5.94 -3.15
N ALA A 124 -9.33 -6.21 -2.10
CA ALA A 124 -9.38 -7.52 -1.46
C ALA A 124 -9.81 -8.64 -2.42
N ASP A 125 -10.83 -8.37 -3.27
CA ASP A 125 -11.26 -9.29 -4.33
C ASP A 125 -10.15 -9.48 -5.38
N ALA A 126 -9.60 -8.38 -5.89
CA ALA A 126 -8.63 -8.43 -6.97
C ALA A 126 -7.28 -9.06 -6.58
N MET A 127 -6.90 -9.01 -5.30
CA MET A 127 -5.70 -9.65 -4.77
C MET A 127 -5.84 -11.17 -4.57
N ALA A 128 -7.05 -11.75 -4.72
CA ALA A 128 -7.27 -13.18 -4.52
C ALA A 128 -6.31 -14.10 -5.32
N PRO A 129 -5.98 -13.83 -6.60
CA PRO A 129 -5.05 -14.66 -7.39
C PRO A 129 -3.64 -14.75 -6.81
N LEU A 130 -3.24 -13.80 -5.96
CA LEU A 130 -1.92 -13.81 -5.29
C LEU A 130 -1.88 -14.75 -4.08
N GLY A 131 -3.01 -15.36 -3.70
CA GLY A 131 -3.03 -16.35 -2.62
C GLY A 131 -2.76 -15.77 -1.22
N THR A 132 -3.05 -14.47 -1.01
CA THR A 132 -2.65 -13.76 0.21
C THR A 132 -3.80 -13.30 1.14
N PRO A 133 -4.68 -14.19 1.65
CA PRO A 133 -5.70 -13.80 2.63
C PRO A 133 -5.13 -13.10 3.88
N HIS A 134 -3.92 -13.48 4.28
CA HIS A 134 -3.20 -12.85 5.37
C HIS A 134 -2.85 -11.38 5.08
N GLU A 135 -2.37 -11.08 3.87
CA GLU A 135 -2.00 -9.71 3.49
C GLU A 135 -3.24 -8.81 3.33
N VAL A 136 -4.35 -9.36 2.83
CA VAL A 136 -5.64 -8.64 2.82
C VAL A 136 -6.09 -8.30 4.25
N ARG A 137 -5.95 -9.23 5.20
CA ARG A 137 -6.25 -8.94 6.62
C ARG A 137 -5.30 -7.88 7.18
N ARG A 138 -3.99 -7.97 6.88
CA ARG A 138 -3.01 -6.95 7.29
C ARG A 138 -3.35 -5.57 6.74
N LEU A 139 -3.76 -5.48 5.47
CA LEU A 139 -4.19 -4.23 4.85
C LEU A 139 -5.41 -3.63 5.59
N LYS A 140 -6.45 -4.45 5.82
CA LYS A 140 -7.65 -4.03 6.57
C LYS A 140 -7.29 -3.56 7.99
N GLY A 141 -6.42 -4.30 8.67
CA GLY A 141 -5.94 -3.95 10.00
C GLY A 141 -5.13 -2.66 10.02
N SER A 142 -4.22 -2.49 9.06
CA SER A 142 -3.41 -1.27 8.90
C SER A 142 -4.29 -0.05 8.68
N LEU A 143 -5.27 -0.14 7.78
CA LEU A 143 -6.21 0.96 7.52
C LEU A 143 -7.02 1.33 8.77
N ALA A 144 -7.57 0.33 9.47
CA ALA A 144 -8.33 0.56 10.71
C ALA A 144 -7.49 1.21 11.80
N LEU A 145 -6.22 0.78 11.95
CA LEU A 145 -5.32 1.35 12.94
C LEU A 145 -4.96 2.80 12.60
N ASN A 146 -4.65 3.09 11.34
CA ASN A 146 -4.33 4.46 10.91
C ASN A 146 -5.52 5.41 11.10
N ARG A 147 -6.75 4.96 10.83
CA ARG A 147 -7.96 5.73 11.14
C ARG A 147 -8.09 6.02 12.63
N ALA A 148 -7.83 5.03 13.48
CA ALA A 148 -7.86 5.24 14.93
C ALA A 148 -6.83 6.30 15.39
N PHE A 149 -5.64 6.35 14.77
CA PHE A 149 -4.68 7.43 15.02
C PHE A 149 -5.19 8.79 14.52
N GLN A 150 -5.78 8.85 13.33
CA GLN A 150 -6.37 10.09 12.80
C GLN A 150 -7.50 10.61 13.70
N ASP A 151 -8.41 9.74 14.14
CA ASP A 151 -9.49 10.07 15.08
C ASP A 151 -8.94 10.59 16.41
N PHE A 152 -7.90 9.93 16.95
CA PHE A 152 -7.24 10.39 18.17
C PHE A 152 -6.68 11.80 18.03
N HIS A 153 -5.98 12.09 16.94
CA HIS A 153 -5.39 13.41 16.68
C HIS A 153 -6.43 14.48 16.34
N ALA A 154 -7.59 14.08 15.80
CA ALA A 154 -8.73 14.96 15.56
C ALA A 154 -9.58 15.23 16.81
N GLY A 155 -9.28 14.58 17.95
CA GLY A 155 -10.07 14.69 19.19
C GLY A 155 -11.33 13.80 19.22
N ASN A 156 -11.52 12.94 18.22
CA ASN A 156 -12.66 12.02 18.11
C ASN A 156 -12.44 10.76 18.98
N PHE A 157 -12.22 10.94 20.28
CA PHE A 157 -11.85 9.86 21.21
C PHE A 157 -12.89 8.74 21.35
N THR A 158 -14.15 9.00 21.00
CA THR A 158 -15.22 7.97 21.02
C THR A 158 -15.04 6.91 19.94
N ALA A 159 -14.44 7.26 18.79
CA ALA A 159 -14.24 6.35 17.67
C ALA A 159 -13.00 5.45 17.85
N VAL A 160 -11.98 5.92 18.56
CA VAL A 160 -10.66 5.28 18.70
C VAL A 160 -10.75 3.83 19.22
N PRO A 161 -11.51 3.49 20.29
CA PRO A 161 -11.53 2.12 20.79
C PRO A 161 -12.04 1.11 19.76
N SER A 162 -13.11 1.47 19.05
CA SER A 162 -13.69 0.61 18.02
C SER A 162 -12.72 0.38 16.85
N GLY A 163 -11.93 1.40 16.48
CA GLY A 163 -10.90 1.32 15.45
C GLY A 163 -9.75 0.40 15.85
N VAL A 164 -9.23 0.52 17.09
CA VAL A 164 -8.16 -0.33 17.61
C VAL A 164 -8.61 -1.80 17.74
N VAL A 165 -9.83 -2.04 18.21
CA VAL A 165 -10.41 -3.40 18.29
C VAL A 165 -10.54 -4.00 16.88
N ARG A 166 -11.08 -3.25 15.92
CA ARG A 166 -11.21 -3.71 14.52
C ARG A 166 -9.84 -4.02 13.90
N ALA A 167 -8.85 -3.15 14.12
CA ALA A 167 -7.49 -3.39 13.65
C ALA A 167 -6.91 -4.69 14.22
N THR A 168 -7.12 -4.92 15.51
CA THR A 168 -6.63 -6.11 16.23
C THR A 168 -7.33 -7.39 15.78
N ALA A 169 -8.64 -7.34 15.52
CA ALA A 169 -9.40 -8.46 14.99
C ALA A 169 -8.90 -8.92 13.61
N HIS A 170 -8.38 -7.98 12.81
CA HIS A 170 -7.75 -8.30 11.53
C HIS A 170 -6.28 -8.72 11.66
N ASN A 171 -5.54 -8.13 12.60
CA ASN A 171 -4.14 -8.47 12.85
C ASN A 171 -3.80 -8.37 14.35
N PRO A 172 -3.70 -9.52 15.05
CA PRO A 172 -3.43 -9.56 16.49
C PRO A 172 -2.09 -8.96 16.90
N THR A 173 -1.12 -8.82 15.99
CA THR A 173 0.19 -8.23 16.33
C THR A 173 0.09 -6.79 16.80
N TYR A 174 -1.01 -6.09 16.50
CA TYR A 174 -1.25 -4.74 17.01
C TYR A 174 -1.48 -4.65 18.51
N LEU A 175 -1.75 -5.76 19.21
CA LEU A 175 -1.77 -5.79 20.68
C LEU A 175 -0.41 -5.42 21.29
N GLY A 176 0.69 -5.75 20.60
CA GLY A 176 2.05 -5.37 21.01
C GLY A 176 2.44 -3.94 20.61
N ASN A 177 1.60 -3.22 19.86
CA ASN A 177 1.91 -1.89 19.40
C ASN A 177 1.67 -0.86 20.51
N ARG A 178 2.77 -0.35 21.09
CA ARG A 178 2.73 0.66 22.18
C ARG A 178 1.94 1.92 21.80
N GLY A 179 2.00 2.33 20.54
CA GLY A 179 1.23 3.46 20.04
C GLY A 179 -0.28 3.19 20.05
N ALA A 180 -0.70 2.02 19.54
CA ALA A 180 -2.10 1.60 19.55
C ALA A 180 -2.68 1.53 20.98
N LEU A 181 -1.93 0.95 21.92
CA LEU A 181 -2.31 0.90 23.33
C LEU A 181 -2.37 2.30 23.97
N SER A 182 -1.41 3.17 23.64
CA SER A 182 -1.38 4.54 24.17
C SER A 182 -2.61 5.35 23.73
N ILE A 183 -2.97 5.33 22.44
CA ILE A 183 -4.16 6.06 21.96
C ILE A 183 -5.45 5.46 22.54
N LEU A 184 -5.51 4.14 22.70
CA LEU A 184 -6.66 3.46 23.29
C LEU A 184 -6.89 3.93 24.74
N LEU A 185 -5.86 3.82 25.58
CA LEU A 185 -5.94 4.20 27.00
C LEU A 185 -6.30 5.68 27.17
N ARG A 186 -5.63 6.56 26.41
CA ARG A 186 -5.88 8.01 26.49
C ARG A 186 -7.31 8.36 26.04
N SER A 187 -7.82 7.70 25.00
CA SER A 187 -9.19 7.92 24.53
C SER A 187 -10.23 7.47 25.53
N VAL A 188 -10.01 6.33 26.21
CA VAL A 188 -10.91 5.87 27.29
C VAL A 188 -10.93 6.86 28.44
N VAL A 189 -9.76 7.35 28.89
CA VAL A 189 -9.68 8.35 29.98
C VAL A 189 -10.37 9.66 29.59
N ALA A 190 -10.20 10.12 28.35
CA ALA A 190 -10.84 11.33 27.85
C ALA A 190 -12.37 11.23 27.84
N ASN A 191 -12.92 10.08 27.43
CA ASN A 191 -14.36 9.84 27.41
C ASN A 191 -14.99 9.75 28.82
N VAL A 192 -14.23 9.32 29.83
CA VAL A 192 -14.72 9.19 31.22
C VAL A 192 -14.70 10.54 31.97
N ARG A 193 -13.90 11.52 31.52
CA ARG A 193 -13.82 12.86 32.13
C ARG A 193 -14.25 13.95 31.14
N PRO A 194 -15.56 14.15 30.90
CA PRO A 194 -16.05 15.10 29.89
C PRO A 194 -15.91 16.59 30.27
N GLY A 195 -14.81 17.02 30.91
CA GLY A 195 -14.74 18.35 31.58
C GLY A 195 -13.41 19.10 31.56
N ARG A 196 -12.47 18.81 30.65
CA ARG A 196 -11.30 19.70 30.42
C ARG A 196 -10.99 19.79 28.93
N ALA A 197 -11.74 20.67 28.25
CA ALA A 197 -11.26 21.40 27.09
C ALA A 197 -10.74 22.76 27.56
#